data_AF-A0A837APC6-F1
#
_entry.id   AF-A0A837APC6-F1
#
_cell.length_a   1.000
_cell.length_b   1.000
_cell.length_c   1.000
_cell.angle_alpha   90.00
_cell.angle_beta   90.00
_cell.angle_gamma   90.00
#
_symmetry.space_group_name_H-M   'P 1'
#
loop_
_entity.id
_entity.type
_entity.pdbx_description
1 polymer ?
#
loop_
_entity_poly.entity_id
_entity_poly.type
_entity_poly.pdbx_seq_one_letter_code
_entity_poly.pdbx_strand_id
1 'polypeptide(L)' 'MRLTASAIAEQFGLTVVGDGTTEVNGVATLAHAGAGQLSFLSNPRYRPQLADTHAAVVVLRADDAEAAKGTALVAKD' A
#
# COMPACT_ATOMS: atom_id res chain seq x y z
N MET A 1 -3.55 -14.50 -9.98
CA MET A 1 -2.12 -14.12 -10.15
C MET A 1 -1.70 -13.40 -8.88
N ARG A 2 -0.52 -13.68 -8.31
CA ARG A 2 0.03 -12.97 -7.15
C ARG A 2 1.17 -12.08 -7.60
N LEU A 3 1.28 -10.88 -7.04
CA LEU A 3 2.37 -9.94 -7.29
C LEU A 3 2.97 -9.54 -5.95
N THR A 4 4.29 -9.34 -5.92
CA THR A 4 4.96 -8.82 -4.72
C THR A 4 4.94 -7.30 -4.71
N ALA A 5 5.03 -6.70 -3.52
CA ALA A 5 5.17 -5.26 -3.36
C ALA A 5 6.34 -4.69 -4.19
N SER A 6 7.48 -5.38 -4.23
CA SER A 6 8.62 -5.01 -5.10
C SER A 6 8.28 -5.05 -6.58
N ALA A 7 7.62 -6.10 -7.07
CA ALA A 7 7.25 -6.18 -8.49
C ALA A 7 6.31 -5.04 -8.90
N ILE A 8 5.38 -4.66 -8.01
CA ILE A 8 4.46 -3.54 -8.23
C ILE A 8 5.25 -2.23 -8.20
N ALA A 9 6.15 -2.04 -7.24
CA ALA A 9 7.01 -0.87 -7.19
C ALA A 9 7.84 -0.70 -8.47
N GLU A 10 8.49 -1.75 -8.95
CA GLU A 10 9.29 -1.72 -10.17
C GLU A 10 8.45 -1.40 -11.40
N GLN A 11 7.24 -1.99 -11.51
CA GLN A 11 6.34 -1.76 -12.63
C GLN A 11 5.80 -0.34 -12.70
N PHE A 12 5.56 0.30 -11.55
CA PHE A 12 4.93 1.63 -11.46
C PHE A 12 5.89 2.75 -11.02
N GLY A 13 7.18 2.44 -10.85
CA GLY A 13 8.18 3.42 -10.39
C GLY A 13 7.98 3.91 -8.95
N LEU A 14 7.41 3.07 -8.09
CA LEU A 14 7.17 3.38 -6.68
C LEU A 14 8.38 2.96 -5.83
N THR A 15 8.47 3.50 -4.62
CA THR A 15 9.49 3.10 -3.65
C THR A 15 8.88 2.19 -2.60
N VAL A 16 9.44 1.00 -2.40
CA VAL A 16 9.00 0.09 -1.33
C VAL A 16 9.52 0.59 0.01
N VAL A 17 8.63 0.69 0.99
CA VAL A 17 8.95 0.93 2.40
C VAL A 17 8.41 -0.24 3.21
N GLY A 18 9.29 -0.95 3.93
CA GLY A 18 8.95 -2.19 4.64
C GLY A 18 9.33 -3.45 3.85
N ASP A 19 8.43 -4.44 3.81
CA ASP A 19 8.72 -5.76 3.24
C ASP A 19 8.29 -5.87 1.77
N GLY A 20 9.25 -5.78 0.86
CA GLY A 20 9.01 -5.90 -0.59
C GLY A 20 8.59 -7.29 -1.08
N THR A 21 8.72 -8.33 -0.25
CA THR A 21 8.31 -9.71 -0.59
C THR A 21 6.84 -9.97 -0.33
N THR A 22 6.15 -9.04 0.34
CA THR A 22 4.71 -9.10 0.61
C THR A 22 3.92 -9.36 -0.66
N GLU A 23 3.23 -10.51 -0.71
CA GLU A 23 2.39 -10.89 -1.83
C GLU A 23 0.99 -10.26 -1.73
N VAL A 24 0.48 -9.79 -2.86
CA VAL A 24 -0.90 -9.37 -3.04
C VAL A 24 -1.59 -10.19 -4.14
N ASN A 25 -2.84 -10.53 -3.90
CA ASN A 25 -3.69 -11.34 -4.77
C ASN A 25 -4.95 -10.61 -5.24
N GLY A 26 -5.16 -9.36 -4.81
CA GLY A 26 -6.24 -8.50 -5.27
C GLY A 26 -6.05 -7.05 -4.81
N VAL A 27 -7.03 -6.21 -5.15
CA VAL A 27 -7.03 -4.79 -4.83
C VAL A 27 -8.36 -4.44 -4.16
N ALA A 28 -8.30 -3.65 -3.09
CA ALA A 28 -9.47 -3.21 -2.34
C ALA A 28 -9.23 -1.81 -1.74
N THR A 29 -10.32 -1.12 -1.38
CA THR A 29 -10.24 0.19 -0.70
C THR A 29 -9.75 0.04 0.74
N LEU A 30 -9.22 1.12 1.35
CA LEU A 30 -8.65 1.07 2.70
C LEU A 30 -9.63 0.47 3.73
N ALA A 31 -10.92 0.78 3.58
CA ALA A 31 -11.99 0.30 4.45
C ALA A 31 -12.33 -1.20 4.30
N HIS A 32 -12.03 -1.82 3.15
CA HIS A 32 -12.40 -3.21 2.87
C HIS A 32 -11.20 -4.13 2.59
N ALA A 33 -10.01 -3.56 2.47
CA ALA A 33 -8.80 -4.33 2.19
C ALA A 33 -8.45 -5.23 3.37
N GLY A 34 -8.32 -6.52 3.07
CA GLY A 34 -7.86 -7.53 4.00
C GLY A 34 -6.47 -8.04 3.67
N ALA A 35 -6.08 -9.12 4.36
CA ALA A 35 -4.80 -9.77 4.14
C ALA A 35 -4.62 -10.20 2.68
N GLY A 36 -3.47 -9.86 2.09
CA GLY A 36 -3.16 -10.12 0.68
C GLY A 36 -3.81 -9.15 -0.31
N GLN A 37 -4.50 -8.10 0.14
CA GLN A 37 -5.02 -7.06 -0.75
C GLN A 37 -4.09 -5.85 -0.78
N LEU A 38 -3.94 -5.25 -1.96
CA LEU A 38 -3.35 -3.93 -2.13
C LEU A 38 -4.42 -2.86 -1.97
N SER A 39 -4.11 -1.80 -1.23
CA SER A 39 -4.94 -0.60 -1.17
C SER A 39 -4.16 0.65 -1.55
N PHE A 40 -4.86 1.77 -1.65
CA PHE A 40 -4.24 3.05 -2.02
C PHE A 40 -4.88 4.21 -1.26
N LEU A 41 -4.04 5.12 -0.79
CA LEU A 41 -4.41 6.40 -0.20
C LEU A 41 -4.16 7.51 -1.23
N SER A 42 -5.13 7.74 -2.11
CA SER A 42 -5.04 8.86 -3.07
C SER A 42 -5.56 10.17 -2.52
N ASN A 43 -6.42 10.15 -1.50
CA ASN A 43 -6.97 11.34 -0.89
C ASN A 43 -6.57 11.39 0.61
N PRO A 44 -5.82 12.41 1.05
CA PRO A 44 -5.34 12.52 2.42
C PRO A 44 -6.46 12.56 3.47
N ARG A 45 -7.71 12.87 3.08
CA ARG A 45 -8.87 12.78 4.00
C ARG A 45 -9.09 11.37 4.56
N TYR A 46 -8.57 10.33 3.91
CA TYR A 46 -8.70 8.94 4.34
C TYR A 46 -7.51 8.44 5.16
N ARG A 47 -6.57 9.32 5.55
CA ARG A 47 -5.50 8.99 6.50
C ARG A 47 -5.99 8.26 7.77
N PRO A 48 -7.12 8.62 8.39
CA PRO A 48 -7.62 7.84 9.53
C PRO A 48 -7.89 6.38 9.18
N GLN A 49 -8.36 6.09 7.96
CA GLN A 49 -8.60 4.72 7.50
C GLN A 49 -7.30 3.94 7.26
N LEU A 50 -6.17 4.62 7.09
CA LEU A 50 -4.86 3.98 7.00
C LEU A 50 -4.47 3.31 8.33
N ALA A 51 -4.92 3.87 9.46
CA ALA A 51 -4.63 3.29 10.77
C ALA A 51 -5.45 2.01 11.04
N ASP A 52 -6.64 1.90 10.44
CA ASP A 52 -7.58 0.79 10.61
C ASP A 52 -7.55 -0.23 9.46
N THR A 53 -6.82 0.02 8.38
CA THR A 53 -6.81 -0.89 7.23
C THR A 53 -6.09 -2.21 7.54
N HIS A 54 -6.62 -3.30 6.99
CA HIS A 54 -5.99 -4.63 7.02
C HIS A 54 -5.31 -4.99 5.69
N ALA A 55 -5.09 -4.01 4.82
CA ALA A 55 -4.35 -4.19 3.57
C ALA A 55 -2.94 -4.73 3.83
N ALA A 56 -2.50 -5.67 3.00
CA ALA A 56 -1.12 -6.16 3.06
C ALA A 56 -0.12 -5.12 2.51
N VAL A 57 -0.54 -4.34 1.51
CA VAL A 57 0.27 -3.30 0.88
C VAL A 57 -0.57 -2.07 0.68
N VAL A 58 -0.05 -0.87 1.00
CA VAL A 58 -0.74 0.39 0.72
C VAL A 58 0.11 1.31 -0.15
N VAL A 59 -0.47 1.79 -1.25
CA VAL A 59 0.12 2.83 -2.10
C VAL A 59 -0.22 4.21 -1.53
N LEU A 60 0.77 5.06 -1.29
CA LEU A 60 0.58 6.36 -0.64
C LEU A 60 1.68 7.36 -1.05
N ARG A 61 1.56 8.61 -0.63
CA ARG A 61 2.58 9.65 -0.84
C ARG A 61 3.66 9.61 0.22
N ALA A 62 4.82 10.20 -0.05
CA ALA A 62 5.94 10.22 0.89
C ALA A 62 5.54 10.82 2.25
N ASP A 63 4.73 11.89 2.27
CA ASP A 63 4.21 12.51 3.49
C ASP A 63 3.35 11.58 4.36
N ASP A 64 2.80 10.53 3.78
CA ASP A 64 1.90 9.60 4.47
C ASP A 64 2.60 8.28 4.85
N ALA A 65 3.86 8.10 4.45
CA ALA A 65 4.58 6.84 4.63
C ALA A 65 4.79 6.47 6.10
N GLU A 66 4.99 7.47 6.95
CA GLU A 66 5.15 7.28 8.40
C GLU A 66 3.86 6.80 9.09
N ALA A 67 2.70 7.06 8.49
CA ALA A 67 1.41 6.63 9.04
C ALA A 67 1.03 5.19 8.66
N ALA A 68 1.81 4.55 7.77
CA ALA A 68 1.57 3.17 7.36
C ALA A 68 2.02 2.17 8.42
N LYS A 69 1.15 1.24 8.80
CA LYS A 69 1.47 0.16 9.76
C LYS A 69 2.16 -1.06 9.14
N GLY A 70 2.26 -1.13 7.83
CA GLY A 70 2.78 -2.28 7.08
C GLY A 70 3.55 -1.86 5.84
N THR A 71 3.69 -2.78 4.89
CA THR A 71 4.39 -2.51 3.62
C THR A 71 3.68 -1.39 2.86
N ALA A 72 4.44 -0.34 2.54
CA ALA A 72 3.95 0.80 1.79
C ALA A 72 4.67 0.93 0.45
N LEU A 73 3.94 1.36 -0.57
CA LEU A 73 4.47 1.74 -1.86
C LEU A 73 4.34 3.25 -2.01
N VAL A 74 5.47 3.93 -1.94
CA VAL A 74 5.53 5.39 -1.95
C VAL A 74 5.61 5.88 -3.39
N ALA A 75 4.60 6.66 -3.81
CA ALA A 75 4.63 7.39 -5.06
C ALA A 75 5.43 8.70 -4.91
N LYS A 76 6.22 9.04 -5.94
CA LYS A 76 7.04 10.27 -6.00
C LYS A 76 6.29 11.53 -6.44
N ASP A 77 4.94 11.50 -6.50
CA ASP A 77 4.14 12.63 -7.00
C ASP A 77 4.33 13.91 -6.18
#